data_AF-A0A3M3ZYQ5-F1
#
_entry.id   AF-A0A3M3ZYQ5-F1
#
_cell.length_a   1.000
_cell.length_b   1.000
_cell.length_c   1.000
_cell.angle_alpha   90.00
_cell.angle_beta   90.00
_cell.angle_gamma   90.00
#
_symmetry.space_group_name_H-M   'P 1'
#
loop_
_entity.id
_entity.type
_entity.pdbx_description
1 polymer ?
#
loop_
_entity_poly.entity_id
_entity_poly.type
_entity_poly.pdbx_seq_one_letter_code
_entity_poly.pdbx_strand_id
1 'polypeptide(L)' 'MTENGIVFLLGLVTQDEANRATNLVQSVSGVQKIVKLFEYID' A
#
# COMPACT_ATOMS: atom_id res chain seq x y z
N MET A 1 -12.84 -10.33 -17.21
CA MET A 1 -12.34 -10.14 -15.83
C MET A 1 -11.68 -8.78 -15.77
N THR A 2 -12.17 -7.86 -14.96
CA THR A 2 -11.59 -6.53 -14.77
C THR A 2 -11.40 -6.34 -13.26
N GLU A 3 -10.21 -6.64 -12.78
CA GLU A 3 -9.73 -6.23 -11.46
C GLU A 3 -8.88 -4.98 -11.68
N ASN A 4 -9.32 -3.81 -11.22
CA ASN A 4 -8.60 -2.55 -11.47
C ASN A 4 -7.23 -2.47 -10.78
N GLY A 5 -6.80 -3.49 -10.03
CA GLY A 5 -5.46 -3.60 -9.47
C GLY A 5 -5.05 -2.45 -8.53
N ILE A 6 -6.00 -1.64 -8.05
CA ILE A 6 -5.70 -0.48 -7.20
C ILE A 6 -5.84 -0.87 -5.74
N VAL A 7 -4.78 -0.66 -4.97
CA VAL A 7 -4.74 -0.89 -3.51
C VAL A 7 -4.56 0.44 -2.79
N PHE A 8 -5.40 0.69 -1.80
CA PHE A 8 -5.36 1.90 -0.97
C PHE A 8 -4.78 1.54 0.41
N LEU A 9 -3.71 2.22 0.81
CA LEU A 9 -3.12 2.10 2.13
C LEU A 9 -3.55 3.31 2.97
N LEU A 10 -4.15 3.07 4.13
CA LEU A 10 -4.79 4.08 4.98
C LEU A 10 -4.31 3.94 6.43
N GLY A 11 -4.31 5.03 7.19
CA GLY A 11 -4.10 5.01 8.65
C GLY A 11 -2.94 5.88 9.14
N LEU A 12 -2.56 5.69 10.40
CA LEU A 12 -1.36 6.27 10.99
C LEU A 12 -0.31 5.16 11.07
N VAL A 13 0.86 5.34 10.47
CA VAL A 13 1.89 4.31 10.40
C VAL A 13 3.28 4.90 10.64
N THR A 14 4.18 4.09 11.17
CA THR A 14 5.61 4.43 11.17
C THR A 14 6.21 4.31 9.77
N GLN A 15 7.36 4.94 9.54
CA GLN A 15 8.04 4.86 8.25
C GLN A 15 8.42 3.42 7.87
N ASP A 16 8.81 2.60 8.86
CA ASP A 16 9.09 1.18 8.65
C ASP A 16 7.84 0.39 8.26
N GLU A 17 6.71 0.65 8.90
CA GLU A 17 5.44 0.00 8.56
C GLU A 17 4.97 0.36 7.15
N ALA A 18 5.08 1.63 6.76
CA ALA A 18 4.76 2.07 5.42
C ALA A 18 5.59 1.35 4.35
N ASN A 19 6.90 1.20 4.60
CA ASN A 19 7.81 0.50 3.69
C ASN A 19 7.48 -0.99 3.61
N ARG A 20 7.26 -1.66 4.76
CA ARG A 20 6.86 -3.06 4.81
C ARG A 20 5.54 -3.31 4.08
N ALA A 21 4.52 -2.49 4.35
CA ALA A 21 3.20 -2.61 3.73
C ALA A 21 3.26 -2.38 2.21
N THR A 22 4.02 -1.37 1.76
CA THR A 22 4.20 -1.10 0.34
C THR A 22 4.88 -2.27 -0.37
N ASN A 23 5.97 -2.80 0.19
CA ASN A 23 6.72 -3.91 -0.39
C ASN A 23 5.89 -5.19 -0.49
N LEU A 24 5.11 -5.48 0.56
CA LEU A 24 4.19 -6.62 0.57
C LEU A 24 3.16 -6.49 -0.57
N VAL A 25 2.50 -5.34 -0.67
CA VAL A 25 1.47 -5.11 -1.68
C VAL A 25 2.03 -5.13 -3.09
N GLN A 26 3.23 -4.61 -3.31
CA GLN A 26 3.90 -4.67 -4.63
C GLN A 26 4.18 -6.10 -5.10
N SER A 27 4.34 -7.06 -4.19
CA SER A 27 4.59 -8.47 -4.54
C SER A 27 3.32 -9.23 -4.98
N VAL A 28 2.14 -8.66 -4.77
CA VAL A 28 0.87 -9.32 -5.08
C VAL A 28 0.57 -9.22 -6.58
N SER A 29 0.41 -10.38 -7.22
CA SER A 29 0.03 -10.46 -8.63
C SER A 29 -1.32 -9.79 -8.88
N GLY A 30 -1.39 -8.92 -9.88
CA GLY A 30 -2.60 -8.17 -10.22
C GLY A 30 -2.67 -6.77 -9.59
N VAL A 31 -1.74 -6.42 -8.70
CA VAL A 31 -1.60 -5.02 -8.25
C VAL A 31 -0.98 -4.19 -9.36
N GLN A 32 -1.70 -3.15 -9.77
CA GLN A 32 -1.33 -2.21 -10.82
C GLN A 32 -1.02 -0.82 -10.26
N LYS A 33 -1.63 -0.44 -9.13
CA LYS A 33 -1.43 0.88 -8.52
C LYS A 33 -1.59 0.82 -7.01
N ILE A 34 -0.70 1.51 -6.30
CA ILE A 34 -0.79 1.70 -4.85
C ILE A 34 -1.03 3.18 -4.58
N VAL A 35 -2.08 3.47 -3.82
CA VAL A 35 -2.43 4.82 -3.37
C VAL A 35 -2.18 4.88 -1.86
N LYS A 36 -1.25 5.75 -1.45
CA LYS A 36 -0.88 5.95 -0.05
C LYS A 36 -1.69 7.12 0.52
N LEU A 37 -2.49 6.85 1.53
CA LEU A 37 -3.39 7.76 2.24
C LEU A 37 -3.21 7.58 3.76
N PHE A 38 -1.98 7.36 4.18
CA PHE A 38 -1.60 7.27 5.59
C PHE A 38 -0.71 8.45 5.97
N GLU A 39 -0.73 8.81 7.25
CA GLU A 39 0.19 9.79 7.84
C GLU A 39 1.27 9.08 8.65
N TYR A 40 2.45 9.71 8.74
CA TYR A 40 3.53 9.17 9.55
C TYR A 40 3.34 9.54 11.01
N ILE A 41 3.36 8.52 11.86
CA ILE A 41 3.53 8.65 13.31
C ILE A 41 4.90 8.08 13.67
N ASP A 42 5.65 8.80 14.48
CA ASP A 42 7.02 8.44 14.85
C ASP A 42 7.05 7.22 15.78
#